data_AF-R1FVH7-F1
#
_entry.id   AF-R1FVH7-F1
#
_cell.length_a   1.000
_cell.length_b   1.000
_cell.length_c   1.000
_cell.angle_alpha   90.00
_cell.angle_beta   90.00
_cell.angle_gamma   90.00
#
_symmetry.space_group_name_H-M   'P 1'
#
loop_
_entity.id
_entity.type
_entity.pdbx_description
1 polymer ?
#
loop_
_entity_poly.entity_id
_entity_poly.type
_entity_poly.pdbx_seq_one_letter_code
_entity_poly.pdbx_strand_id
1 'polypeptide(L)'
;MTETRVGLIEFGKAIHDSVTVPGLGELPGGQVSIGRATRGARARLLRADRVVADNLRLGIMVRKKFFSSDVEPVTEAGFLKDVFVATGRRDLGKGDALELYTDDAVGPDLSRREGVASVLAPSFDELTGFHAQVQVRDGVLRSGALCSVARSGQPVRVLGLFGPAGPLESLAAGQVGTVLLGFQCDTPPFPGDALTAFALPETSERRDGTAAVHGVTDLGNGSVVAAVEVPEGRRGTFTVGVSVRVLRPIGTTFNERYTVLAAGLPVLSLARDGIAVGASAGSRVFTVGLGTRDLRQNDMLEAYVPDALAPPPSPLVDVNTASGPSLATLGLSPPQVASALELRRRQGGFPDVEAFGVELGMQPHEIVRLRGRATASRVDSPETGIRQLDI
;
A
#
# COMPACT_ATOMS: atom_id res chain seq x y z
N MET A 1 -1.51 -17.41 15.64
CA MET A 1 -1.39 -16.96 14.24
C MET A 1 0.09 -16.78 13.98
N THR A 2 0.66 -17.54 13.06
CA THR A 2 2.10 -17.52 12.74
C THR A 2 2.30 -16.91 11.37
N GLU A 3 2.61 -15.61 11.32
CA GLU A 3 2.96 -14.90 10.08
C GLU A 3 4.48 -14.93 9.91
N THR A 4 5.00 -15.20 8.72
CA THR A 4 6.44 -15.12 8.41
C THR A 4 6.70 -13.99 7.44
N ARG A 5 7.52 -13.01 7.83
CA ARG A 5 8.02 -11.95 6.95
C ARG A 5 9.05 -12.53 5.98
N VAL A 6 8.78 -12.43 4.68
CA VAL A 6 9.58 -13.06 3.61
C VAL A 6 10.35 -12.07 2.74
N GLY A 7 9.95 -10.80 2.73
CA GLY A 7 10.67 -9.77 2.01
C GLY A 7 10.17 -8.35 2.26
N LEU A 8 10.91 -7.38 1.72
CA LEU A 8 10.58 -5.96 1.77
C LEU A 8 10.86 -5.35 0.39
N ILE A 9 9.89 -4.63 -0.16
CA ILE A 9 10.05 -3.80 -1.36
C ILE A 9 9.97 -2.34 -0.94
N GLU A 10 10.97 -1.52 -1.26
CA GLU A 10 10.97 -0.08 -0.97
C GLU A 10 10.86 0.73 -2.26
N PHE A 11 9.92 1.69 -2.29
CA PHE A 11 9.68 2.53 -3.45
C PHE A 11 10.53 3.79 -3.45
N GLY A 12 11.07 4.14 -4.62
CA GLY A 12 12.02 5.24 -4.81
C GLY A 12 13.48 4.89 -4.51
N LYS A 13 13.80 3.59 -4.39
CA LYS A 13 15.17 3.05 -4.40
C LYS A 13 15.56 2.36 -5.71
N ALA A 14 14.58 2.08 -6.57
CA ALA A 14 14.81 1.51 -7.88
C ALA A 14 15.56 2.50 -8.79
N ILE A 15 16.24 1.98 -9.81
CA ILE A 15 16.91 2.80 -10.83
C ILE A 15 15.88 3.61 -11.64
N HIS A 16 14.69 3.05 -11.83
CA HIS A 16 13.58 3.69 -12.51
C HIS A 16 12.44 3.91 -11.53
N ASP A 17 11.96 5.16 -11.43
CA ASP A 17 10.89 5.54 -10.50
C ASP A 17 9.53 4.97 -10.91
N SER A 18 9.30 4.72 -12.20
CA SER A 18 8.07 4.12 -12.71
C SER A 18 8.25 3.46 -14.08
N VAL A 19 7.24 2.68 -14.49
CA VAL A 19 7.11 2.15 -15.85
C VAL A 19 5.66 2.11 -16.30
N THR A 20 5.41 2.47 -17.56
CA THR A 20 4.07 2.32 -18.15
C THR A 20 3.87 0.91 -18.65
N VAL A 21 2.85 0.23 -18.12
CA VAL A 21 2.45 -1.12 -18.52
C VAL A 21 1.15 -1.03 -19.34
N PRO A 22 1.11 -1.58 -20.57
CA PRO A 22 -0.10 -1.61 -21.38
C PRO A 22 -1.29 -2.19 -20.61
N GLY A 23 -2.43 -1.50 -20.66
CA GLY A 23 -3.67 -1.91 -19.98
C GLY A 23 -3.71 -1.69 -18.46
N LEU A 24 -2.57 -1.42 -17.82
CA LEU A 24 -2.47 -1.23 -16.38
C LEU A 24 -2.13 0.21 -15.98
N GLY A 25 -1.44 0.95 -16.87
CA GLY A 25 -1.01 2.32 -16.64
C GLY A 25 0.39 2.37 -16.02
N GLU A 26 0.68 3.46 -15.32
CA GLU A 26 1.97 3.66 -14.66
C GLU A 26 2.06 2.83 -13.38
N LEU A 27 3.13 2.05 -13.25
CA LEU A 27 3.48 1.32 -12.04
C LEU A 27 4.71 1.94 -11.38
N PRO A 28 4.72 2.08 -10.04
CA PRO A 28 5.88 2.60 -9.32
C PRO A 28 7.00 1.56 -9.27
N GLY A 29 8.23 2.05 -9.39
CA GLY A 29 9.45 1.28 -9.25
C GLY A 29 9.83 1.08 -7.79
N GLY A 30 9.92 -0.19 -7.39
CA GLY A 30 10.39 -0.61 -6.08
C GLY A 30 11.66 -1.44 -6.19
N GLN A 31 12.46 -1.48 -5.14
CA GLN A 31 13.62 -2.35 -5.03
C GLN A 31 13.41 -3.33 -3.87
N VAL A 32 13.69 -4.61 -4.10
CA VAL A 32 13.67 -5.63 -3.04
C VAL A 32 14.86 -5.41 -2.12
N SER A 33 14.64 -4.89 -0.92
CA SER A 33 15.70 -4.55 0.03
C SER A 33 15.91 -5.60 1.12
N ILE A 34 14.96 -6.51 1.33
CA ILE A 34 15.11 -7.64 2.24
C ILE A 34 14.48 -8.86 1.60
N GLY A 35 15.13 -10.02 1.72
CA GLY A 35 14.57 -11.30 1.35
C GLY A 35 14.24 -11.40 -0.14
N ARG A 36 13.02 -11.85 -0.45
CA ARG A 36 12.56 -12.05 -1.83
C ARG A 36 11.12 -11.60 -2.01
N ALA A 37 10.82 -11.03 -3.17
CA ALA A 37 9.48 -10.74 -3.62
C ALA A 37 8.98 -11.86 -4.52
N THR A 38 7.85 -12.47 -4.16
CA THR A 38 7.22 -13.54 -4.94
C THR A 38 5.82 -13.09 -5.35
N ARG A 39 5.49 -13.28 -6.62
CA ARG A 39 4.14 -13.00 -7.14
C ARG A 39 3.10 -13.79 -6.35
N GLY A 40 2.00 -13.14 -6.00
CA GLY A 40 0.94 -13.70 -5.16
C GLY A 40 1.18 -13.59 -3.65
N ALA A 41 2.41 -13.22 -3.21
CA ALA A 41 2.70 -13.03 -1.79
C ALA A 41 1.77 -11.98 -1.17
N ARG A 42 1.37 -12.21 0.08
CA ARG A 42 0.64 -11.22 0.86
C ARG A 42 1.60 -10.10 1.23
N ALA A 43 1.06 -8.90 1.32
CA ALA A 43 1.82 -7.71 1.62
C ALA A 43 1.02 -6.75 2.49
N ARG A 44 1.74 -5.93 3.24
CA ARG A 44 1.19 -4.74 3.89
C ARG A 44 1.93 -3.51 3.44
N LEU A 45 1.18 -2.42 3.24
CA LEU A 45 1.72 -1.14 2.84
C LEU A 45 2.18 -0.38 4.08
N LEU A 46 3.46 -0.09 4.11
CA LEU A 46 4.12 0.76 5.09
C LEU A 46 4.29 2.15 4.48
N ARG A 47 3.88 3.18 5.21
CA ARG A 47 4.15 4.59 4.90
C ARG A 47 4.79 5.22 6.12
N ALA A 48 6.10 5.45 6.04
CA ALA A 48 6.93 5.76 7.20
C ALA A 48 6.77 4.70 8.33
N ASP A 49 6.29 5.11 9.49
CA ASP A 49 6.08 4.25 10.67
C ASP A 49 4.67 3.63 10.73
N ARG A 50 3.85 3.79 9.69
CA ARG A 50 2.46 3.33 9.70
C ARG A 50 2.22 2.18 8.74
N VAL A 51 1.49 1.17 9.19
CA VAL A 51 0.78 0.24 8.31
C VAL A 51 -0.50 0.93 7.88
N VAL A 52 -0.64 1.24 6.60
CA VAL A 52 -1.82 1.96 6.07
C VAL A 52 -2.78 1.03 5.32
N ALA A 53 -2.33 -0.17 4.97
CA ALA A 53 -3.17 -1.23 4.43
C ALA A 53 -2.52 -2.59 4.70
N ASP A 54 -3.33 -3.59 5.02
CA ASP A 54 -2.91 -4.97 5.23
C ASP A 54 -3.63 -5.92 4.25
N ASN A 55 -3.15 -7.16 4.12
CA ASN A 55 -3.73 -8.16 3.23
C ASN A 55 -3.77 -7.74 1.76
N LEU A 56 -2.82 -6.92 1.32
CA LEU A 56 -2.56 -6.71 -0.10
C LEU A 56 -1.96 -8.00 -0.69
N ARG A 57 -1.93 -8.10 -2.01
CA ARG A 57 -1.24 -9.19 -2.72
C ARG A 57 -0.43 -8.64 -3.88
N LEU A 58 0.76 -9.18 -4.11
CA LEU A 58 1.56 -8.89 -5.31
C LEU A 58 0.93 -9.54 -6.54
N GLY A 59 -0.15 -8.97 -7.07
CA GLY A 59 -0.94 -9.61 -8.13
C GLY A 59 -0.31 -9.56 -9.51
N ILE A 60 0.44 -8.51 -9.81
CA ILE A 60 1.31 -8.40 -10.99
C ILE A 60 2.68 -7.95 -10.51
N MET A 61 3.72 -8.55 -11.07
CA MET A 61 5.12 -8.15 -10.85
C MET A 61 5.83 -8.24 -12.19
N VAL A 62 6.43 -7.14 -12.61
CA VAL A 62 7.19 -7.03 -13.86
C VAL A 62 8.57 -6.44 -13.60
N ARG A 63 9.49 -6.70 -14.51
CA ARG A 63 10.81 -6.05 -14.54
C ARG A 63 11.11 -5.50 -15.93
N LYS A 64 11.96 -4.49 -16.00
CA LYS A 64 12.49 -3.99 -17.27
C LYS A 64 13.59 -4.91 -17.77
N LYS A 65 13.64 -5.18 -19.08
CA LYS A 65 14.74 -5.95 -19.68
C LYS A 65 16.02 -5.11 -19.71
N PHE A 66 17.17 -5.72 -19.43
CA PHE A 66 18.47 -5.02 -19.23
C PHE A 66 18.93 -4.12 -20.39
N PHE A 67 18.35 -4.27 -21.59
CA PHE A 67 18.71 -3.48 -22.79
C PHE A 67 17.48 -3.00 -23.57
N SER A 68 16.28 -3.03 -22.98
CA SER A 68 15.06 -2.58 -23.67
C SER A 68 14.21 -1.70 -22.75
N SER A 69 13.35 -0.87 -23.34
CA SER A 69 12.22 -0.24 -22.67
C SER A 69 11.13 -1.26 -22.30
N ASP A 70 11.18 -2.46 -22.86
CA ASP A 70 10.18 -3.49 -22.64
C ASP A 70 10.21 -4.03 -21.22
N VAL A 71 9.02 -4.35 -20.73
CA VAL A 71 8.80 -5.05 -19.47
C VAL A 71 8.51 -6.52 -19.72
N GLU A 72 8.82 -7.37 -18.75
CA GLU A 72 8.45 -8.77 -18.74
C GLU A 72 7.87 -9.18 -17.38
N PRO A 73 6.88 -10.09 -17.37
CA PRO A 73 6.35 -10.63 -16.14
C PRO A 73 7.41 -11.46 -15.42
N VAL A 74 7.46 -11.34 -14.10
CA VAL A 74 8.34 -12.16 -13.25
C VAL A 74 7.57 -12.78 -12.12
N THR A 75 7.96 -14.01 -11.76
CA THR A 75 7.37 -14.74 -10.63
C THR A 75 8.10 -14.43 -9.33
N GLU A 76 9.39 -14.10 -9.39
CA GLU A 76 10.23 -13.87 -8.23
C GLU A 76 11.31 -12.81 -8.53
N ALA A 77 11.64 -12.02 -7.51
CA ALA A 77 12.76 -11.09 -7.51
C ALA A 77 13.50 -11.16 -6.17
N GLY A 78 14.82 -11.34 -6.22
CA GLY A 78 15.67 -11.39 -5.03
C GLY A 78 16.16 -10.01 -4.59
N PHE A 79 16.98 -10.00 -3.54
CA PHE A 79 17.63 -8.80 -3.00
C PHE A 79 18.33 -7.94 -4.08
N LEU A 80 18.17 -6.62 -3.97
CA LEU A 80 18.65 -5.57 -4.87
C LEU A 80 18.13 -5.65 -6.31
N LYS A 81 17.04 -6.38 -6.56
CA LYS A 81 16.36 -6.35 -7.85
C LYS A 81 15.26 -5.31 -7.88
N ASP A 82 15.22 -4.55 -8.96
CA ASP A 82 14.15 -3.61 -9.26
C ASP A 82 12.93 -4.36 -9.79
N VAL A 83 11.76 -3.98 -9.29
CA VAL A 83 10.47 -4.56 -9.62
C VAL A 83 9.42 -3.47 -9.74
N PHE A 84 8.42 -3.69 -10.58
CA PHE A 84 7.22 -2.88 -10.67
C PHE A 84 6.03 -3.76 -10.34
N VAL A 85 5.20 -3.33 -9.38
CA VAL A 85 4.17 -4.19 -8.79
C VAL A 85 2.79 -3.55 -8.83
N ALA A 86 1.77 -4.37 -9.02
CA ALA A 86 0.38 -3.99 -8.81
C ALA A 86 -0.21 -4.78 -7.64
N THR A 87 -0.76 -4.06 -6.67
CA THR A 87 -1.31 -4.63 -5.43
C THR A 87 -2.78 -4.34 -5.19
N GLY A 88 -3.43 -3.66 -6.15
CA GLY A 88 -4.76 -3.06 -5.96
C GLY A 88 -4.72 -1.70 -5.27
N ARG A 89 -3.52 -1.15 -5.03
CA ARG A 89 -3.33 0.24 -4.61
C ARG A 89 -2.71 1.04 -5.76
N ARG A 90 -3.31 2.20 -6.06
CA ARG A 90 -2.82 3.16 -7.06
C ARG A 90 -2.01 4.30 -6.45
N ASP A 91 -2.05 4.45 -5.13
CA ASP A 91 -1.41 5.52 -4.38
C ASP A 91 -0.02 5.13 -3.83
N LEU A 92 0.59 4.07 -4.36
CA LEU A 92 1.95 3.67 -4.01
C LEU A 92 2.93 4.71 -4.56
N GLY A 93 3.76 5.28 -3.69
CA GLY A 93 4.71 6.33 -4.06
C GLY A 93 6.07 6.23 -3.39
N LYS A 94 6.96 7.16 -3.73
CA LYS A 94 8.30 7.25 -3.13
C LYS A 94 8.22 7.34 -1.61
N GLY A 95 9.00 6.50 -0.93
CA GLY A 95 9.03 6.42 0.54
C GLY A 95 8.02 5.44 1.14
N ASP A 96 7.12 4.88 0.33
CA ASP A 96 6.33 3.73 0.73
C ASP A 96 7.18 2.45 0.71
N ALA A 97 6.74 1.42 1.45
CA ALA A 97 7.30 0.09 1.37
C ALA A 97 6.22 -1.00 1.44
N LEU A 98 6.46 -2.15 0.81
CA LEU A 98 5.62 -3.35 0.96
C LEU A 98 6.39 -4.38 1.76
N GLU A 99 5.93 -4.63 2.99
CA GLU A 99 6.41 -5.73 3.82
C GLU A 99 5.64 -6.99 3.41
N LEU A 100 6.36 -7.96 2.86
CA LEU A 100 5.82 -9.20 2.31
C LEU A 100 5.82 -10.28 3.38
N TYR A 101 4.73 -11.02 3.45
CA TYR A 101 4.57 -12.07 4.44
C TYR A 101 3.79 -13.27 3.92
N THR A 102 3.98 -14.40 4.58
CA THR A 102 3.16 -15.61 4.43
C THR A 102 2.49 -15.90 5.76
N ASP A 103 1.22 -16.31 5.72
CA ASP A 103 0.50 -16.77 6.91
C ASP A 103 -0.36 -17.95 6.49
N ASP A 104 -0.13 -19.07 7.15
CA ASP A 104 -0.74 -20.37 6.83
C ASP A 104 -2.09 -20.54 7.55
N ALA A 105 -2.43 -19.66 8.51
CA ALA A 105 -3.51 -19.92 9.45
C ALA A 105 -4.74 -19.02 9.29
N VAL A 106 -4.60 -17.76 8.85
CA VAL A 106 -5.72 -16.80 8.86
C VAL A 106 -5.88 -16.13 7.49
N GLY A 107 -6.92 -16.54 6.78
CA GLY A 107 -7.43 -15.82 5.61
C GLY A 107 -8.02 -14.46 6.01
N PRO A 108 -8.17 -13.54 5.06
CA PRO A 108 -8.82 -12.26 5.33
C PRO A 108 -10.29 -12.47 5.74
N ASP A 109 -10.87 -11.49 6.43
CA ASP A 109 -12.29 -11.52 6.79
C ASP A 109 -13.16 -11.45 5.52
N LEU A 110 -13.94 -12.52 5.29
CA LEU A 110 -14.90 -12.63 4.19
C LEU A 110 -16.36 -12.63 4.69
N SER A 111 -16.59 -12.25 5.94
CA SER A 111 -17.93 -12.29 6.56
C SER A 111 -18.87 -11.22 6.01
N ARG A 112 -18.34 -10.06 5.65
CA ARG A 112 -19.13 -8.91 5.18
C ARG A 112 -18.99 -8.70 3.69
N ARG A 113 -20.03 -9.04 2.95
CA ARG A 113 -20.12 -8.81 1.50
C ARG A 113 -20.48 -7.35 1.19
N GLU A 114 -19.82 -6.78 0.19
CA GLU A 114 -20.10 -5.43 -0.33
C GLU A 114 -20.71 -5.43 -1.73
N GLY A 115 -20.41 -6.45 -2.53
CA GLY A 115 -20.89 -6.53 -3.89
C GLY A 115 -20.75 -7.92 -4.48
N VAL A 116 -21.49 -8.15 -5.56
CA VAL A 116 -21.43 -9.38 -6.36
C VAL A 116 -21.44 -8.99 -7.81
N ALA A 117 -20.51 -9.52 -8.58
CA ALA A 117 -20.50 -9.41 -10.03
C ALA A 117 -20.54 -10.79 -10.68
N SER A 118 -21.11 -10.87 -11.87
CA SER A 118 -21.08 -12.04 -12.73
C SER A 118 -19.98 -11.84 -13.77
N VAL A 119 -19.07 -12.81 -13.89
CA VAL A 119 -18.09 -12.85 -14.98
C VAL A 119 -18.83 -13.08 -16.30
N LEU A 120 -18.59 -12.23 -17.29
CA LEU A 120 -19.20 -12.33 -18.62
C LEU A 120 -18.20 -12.90 -19.64
N ALA A 121 -17.02 -12.28 -19.73
CA ALA A 121 -16.00 -12.63 -20.69
C ALA A 121 -14.63 -12.56 -20.01
N PRO A 122 -14.08 -13.71 -19.54
CA PRO A 122 -12.73 -13.78 -19.02
C PRO A 122 -11.72 -13.81 -20.17
N SER A 123 -10.54 -13.25 -19.91
CA SER A 123 -9.41 -13.23 -20.84
C SER A 123 -8.09 -13.23 -20.06
N PHE A 124 -7.02 -13.57 -20.75
CA PHE A 124 -5.70 -13.68 -20.19
C PHE A 124 -4.71 -12.91 -21.07
N ASP A 125 -3.84 -12.16 -20.42
CA ASP A 125 -2.73 -11.46 -21.05
C ASP A 125 -1.42 -11.92 -20.39
N GLU A 126 -0.38 -12.16 -21.18
CA GLU A 126 0.87 -12.73 -20.68
C GLU A 126 1.60 -11.80 -19.70
N LEU A 127 1.41 -10.49 -19.82
CA LEU A 127 2.07 -9.49 -19.00
C LEU A 127 1.27 -9.16 -17.72
N THR A 128 -0.04 -9.06 -17.85
CA THR A 128 -0.95 -8.57 -16.80
C THR A 128 -1.84 -9.66 -16.20
N GLY A 129 -1.86 -10.87 -16.74
CA GLY A 129 -2.58 -12.01 -16.20
C GLY A 129 -4.08 -11.99 -16.53
N PHE A 130 -4.89 -12.50 -15.61
CA PHE A 130 -6.33 -12.61 -15.80
C PHE A 130 -7.03 -11.26 -15.70
N HIS A 131 -7.92 -11.01 -16.64
CA HIS A 131 -8.91 -9.94 -16.58
C HIS A 131 -10.26 -10.50 -17.01
N ALA A 132 -11.34 -9.83 -16.60
CA ALA A 132 -12.67 -10.28 -16.91
C ALA A 132 -13.61 -9.09 -17.11
N GLN A 133 -14.40 -9.11 -18.17
CA GLN A 133 -15.60 -8.29 -18.22
C GLN A 133 -16.60 -8.85 -17.21
N VAL A 134 -17.13 -7.99 -16.34
CA VAL A 134 -18.09 -8.37 -15.30
C VAL A 134 -19.31 -7.46 -15.36
N GLN A 135 -20.46 -7.98 -14.92
CA GLN A 135 -21.64 -7.18 -14.61
C GLN A 135 -21.91 -7.24 -13.11
N VAL A 136 -21.92 -6.09 -12.44
CA VAL A 136 -22.27 -6.03 -11.01
C VAL A 136 -23.77 -6.33 -10.87
N ARG A 137 -24.11 -7.39 -10.15
CA ARG A 137 -25.49 -7.83 -9.88
C ARG A 137 -26.07 -7.13 -8.66
N ASP A 138 -25.25 -6.96 -7.64
CA ASP A 138 -25.65 -6.39 -6.36
C ASP A 138 -24.49 -5.63 -5.73
N GLY A 139 -24.81 -4.58 -4.97
CA GLY A 139 -23.85 -3.74 -4.26
C GLY A 139 -22.89 -2.97 -5.16
N VAL A 140 -21.62 -2.87 -4.74
CA VAL A 140 -20.56 -2.11 -5.43
C VAL A 140 -19.29 -2.94 -5.50
N LEU A 141 -18.63 -2.93 -6.67
CA LEU A 141 -17.29 -3.47 -6.86
C LEU A 141 -16.30 -2.31 -6.96
N ARG A 142 -15.25 -2.31 -6.13
CA ARG A 142 -14.25 -1.23 -6.06
C ARG A 142 -12.88 -1.66 -6.59
N SER A 143 -12.12 -0.70 -7.10
CA SER A 143 -10.68 -0.89 -7.30
C SER A 143 -10.02 -1.21 -5.95
N GLY A 144 -9.11 -2.18 -5.91
CA GLY A 144 -8.47 -2.64 -4.67
C GLY A 144 -9.31 -3.55 -3.78
N ALA A 145 -10.59 -3.81 -4.12
CA ALA A 145 -11.47 -4.64 -3.32
C ALA A 145 -10.92 -6.07 -3.14
N LEU A 146 -11.08 -6.61 -1.94
CA LEU A 146 -10.88 -8.02 -1.69
C LEU A 146 -12.06 -8.79 -2.29
N CYS A 147 -11.77 -9.78 -3.11
CA CYS A 147 -12.78 -10.58 -3.77
C CYS A 147 -12.51 -12.07 -3.63
N SER A 148 -13.53 -12.88 -3.85
CA SER A 148 -13.39 -14.30 -4.15
C SER A 148 -14.06 -14.61 -5.49
N VAL A 149 -13.41 -15.47 -6.28
CA VAL A 149 -13.99 -16.06 -7.49
C VAL A 149 -14.51 -17.44 -7.11
N ALA A 150 -15.78 -17.72 -7.39
CA ALA A 150 -16.49 -18.92 -6.91
C ALA A 150 -15.72 -20.25 -7.10
N ARG A 151 -14.93 -20.39 -8.18
CA ARG A 151 -14.12 -21.59 -8.46
C ARG A 151 -12.73 -21.59 -7.85
N SER A 152 -12.13 -20.42 -7.63
CA SER A 152 -10.75 -20.33 -7.16
C SER A 152 -10.63 -20.61 -5.67
N GLY A 153 -11.67 -20.32 -4.88
CA GLY A 153 -11.69 -20.46 -3.41
C GLY A 153 -10.75 -19.50 -2.66
N GLN A 154 -9.67 -19.05 -3.31
CA GLN A 154 -8.68 -18.15 -2.77
C GLN A 154 -9.13 -16.68 -2.90
N PRO A 155 -8.87 -15.85 -1.87
CA PRO A 155 -9.11 -14.43 -1.94
C PRO A 155 -8.11 -13.75 -2.89
N VAL A 156 -8.64 -12.95 -3.81
CA VAL A 156 -7.91 -12.15 -4.79
C VAL A 156 -8.19 -10.66 -4.59
N ARG A 157 -7.31 -9.79 -5.08
CA ARG A 157 -7.52 -8.33 -5.12
C ARG A 157 -7.92 -7.88 -6.50
N VAL A 158 -8.87 -6.94 -6.60
CA VAL A 158 -9.09 -6.17 -7.84
C VAL A 158 -7.89 -5.24 -8.02
N LEU A 159 -7.01 -5.54 -8.98
CA LEU A 159 -5.80 -4.75 -9.24
C LEU A 159 -6.10 -3.46 -10.01
N GLY A 160 -7.18 -3.49 -10.79
CA GLY A 160 -7.67 -2.36 -11.55
C GLY A 160 -9.10 -2.58 -11.98
N LEU A 161 -9.84 -1.49 -12.11
CA LEU A 161 -11.21 -1.45 -12.60
C LEU A 161 -11.27 -0.48 -13.77
N PHE A 162 -11.92 -0.87 -14.86
CA PHE A 162 -11.95 -0.10 -16.10
C PHE A 162 -13.36 -0.12 -16.71
N GLY A 163 -13.81 1.04 -17.16
CA GLY A 163 -14.99 1.20 -17.99
C GLY A 163 -14.61 1.56 -19.43
N PRO A 164 -15.59 1.84 -20.29
CA PRO A 164 -15.35 2.25 -21.68
C PRO A 164 -14.50 3.52 -21.81
N ALA A 165 -14.62 4.43 -20.84
CA ALA A 165 -13.89 5.70 -20.79
C ALA A 165 -12.53 5.63 -20.07
N GLY A 166 -12.10 4.44 -19.63
CA GLY A 166 -10.83 4.24 -18.93
C GLY A 166 -10.98 3.79 -17.48
N PRO A 167 -9.98 4.02 -16.62
CA PRO A 167 -9.96 3.56 -15.24
C PRO A 167 -11.14 4.08 -14.40
N LEU A 168 -11.67 3.22 -13.55
CA LEU A 168 -12.74 3.54 -12.59
C LEU A 168 -12.26 3.27 -11.16
N GLU A 169 -12.89 3.93 -10.20
CA GLU A 169 -12.74 3.64 -8.77
C GLU A 169 -13.78 2.63 -8.26
N SER A 170 -14.97 2.64 -8.86
CA SER A 170 -16.05 1.71 -8.51
C SER A 170 -17.02 1.45 -9.65
N LEU A 171 -17.65 0.28 -9.64
CA LEU A 171 -18.79 -0.13 -10.47
C LEU A 171 -19.99 -0.43 -9.55
N ALA A 172 -21.11 0.22 -9.79
CA ALA A 172 -22.37 -0.01 -9.07
C ALA A 172 -23.21 -1.13 -9.72
N ALA A 173 -24.18 -1.65 -8.97
CA ALA A 173 -25.15 -2.64 -9.47
C ALA A 173 -25.77 -2.23 -10.82
N GLY A 174 -25.87 -3.20 -11.73
CA GLY A 174 -26.34 -3.02 -13.10
C GLY A 174 -25.24 -2.65 -14.11
N GLN A 175 -24.11 -2.09 -13.65
CA GLN A 175 -23.04 -1.65 -14.54
C GLN A 175 -22.15 -2.80 -15.01
N VAL A 176 -21.56 -2.62 -16.20
CA VAL A 176 -20.58 -3.51 -16.80
C VAL A 176 -19.23 -2.81 -16.84
N GLY A 177 -18.16 -3.54 -16.54
CA GLY A 177 -16.80 -3.06 -16.69
C GLY A 177 -15.80 -4.21 -16.72
N THR A 178 -14.53 -3.88 -16.92
CA THR A 178 -13.43 -4.84 -16.94
C THR A 178 -12.68 -4.78 -15.60
N VAL A 179 -12.51 -5.94 -14.99
CA VAL A 179 -11.78 -6.14 -13.74
C VAL A 179 -10.45 -6.80 -14.07
N LEU A 180 -9.36 -6.24 -13.56
CA LEU A 180 -8.03 -6.85 -13.62
C LEU A 180 -7.76 -7.63 -12.34
N LEU A 181 -7.54 -8.94 -12.48
CA LEU A 181 -7.28 -9.86 -11.36
C LEU A 181 -5.81 -10.28 -11.27
N GLY A 182 -5.02 -10.09 -12.33
CA GLY A 182 -3.60 -10.44 -12.31
C GLY A 182 -3.35 -11.93 -12.34
N PHE A 183 -2.21 -12.33 -11.77
CA PHE A 183 -1.81 -13.73 -11.60
C PHE A 183 -2.19 -14.29 -10.22
N GLN A 184 -3.25 -13.76 -9.62
CA GLN A 184 -3.71 -14.16 -8.28
C GLN A 184 -4.66 -15.36 -8.32
N CYS A 185 -5.21 -15.67 -9.49
CA CYS A 185 -6.15 -16.77 -9.66
C CYS A 185 -5.37 -18.06 -9.97
N ASP A 186 -5.46 -19.04 -9.08
CA ASP A 186 -4.91 -20.38 -9.32
C ASP A 186 -5.73 -21.13 -10.38
N THR A 187 -7.02 -20.84 -10.46
CA THR A 187 -7.93 -21.37 -11.48
C THR A 187 -8.43 -20.23 -12.37
N PRO A 188 -8.34 -20.35 -13.70
CA PRO A 188 -8.88 -19.35 -14.62
C PRO A 188 -10.36 -19.06 -14.34
N PRO A 189 -10.80 -17.79 -14.33
CA PRO A 189 -12.21 -17.44 -14.21
C PRO A 189 -12.98 -17.91 -15.47
N PHE A 190 -14.22 -18.36 -15.30
CA PHE A 190 -15.11 -18.78 -16.38
C PHE A 190 -16.32 -17.84 -16.53
N PRO A 191 -16.92 -17.74 -17.74
CA PRO A 191 -18.21 -17.08 -17.90
C PRO A 191 -19.26 -17.65 -16.94
N GLY A 192 -19.99 -16.77 -16.26
CA GLY A 192 -20.99 -17.12 -15.26
C GLY A 192 -20.45 -17.27 -13.84
N ASP A 193 -19.14 -17.28 -13.62
CA ASP A 193 -18.59 -17.29 -12.27
C ASP A 193 -19.00 -16.04 -11.49
N ALA A 194 -19.28 -16.22 -10.19
CA ALA A 194 -19.52 -15.10 -9.29
C ALA A 194 -18.19 -14.55 -8.76
N LEU A 195 -17.99 -13.24 -8.91
CA LEU A 195 -16.96 -12.46 -8.25
C LEU A 195 -17.61 -11.71 -7.07
N THR A 196 -17.35 -12.17 -5.85
CA THR A 196 -17.92 -11.56 -4.63
C THR A 196 -16.89 -10.64 -4.01
N ALA A 197 -17.25 -9.37 -3.80
CA ALA A 197 -16.43 -8.39 -3.10
C ALA A 197 -16.78 -8.34 -1.62
N PHE A 198 -15.76 -8.17 -0.78
CA PHE A 198 -15.86 -8.15 0.67
C PHE A 198 -15.32 -6.84 1.23
N ALA A 199 -15.96 -6.38 2.31
CA ALA A 199 -15.50 -5.23 3.06
C ALA A 199 -14.16 -5.56 3.71
N LEU A 200 -13.17 -4.72 3.48
CA LEU A 200 -11.94 -4.81 4.23
C LEU A 200 -12.06 -3.90 5.44
N PRO A 201 -11.70 -4.37 6.65
CA PRO A 201 -11.41 -3.44 7.71
C PRO A 201 -10.24 -2.58 7.25
N GLU A 202 -10.47 -1.28 7.11
CA GLU A 202 -9.37 -0.34 6.94
C GLU A 202 -8.61 -0.31 8.28
N THR A 203 -7.54 -1.09 8.36
CA THR A 203 -6.67 -1.11 9.54
C THR A 203 -5.50 -0.18 9.27
N SER A 204 -5.47 0.94 9.98
CA SER A 204 -4.25 1.72 10.15
C SER A 204 -3.61 1.38 11.48
N GLU A 205 -2.31 1.13 11.47
CA GLU A 205 -1.54 0.88 12.69
C GLU A 205 -0.31 1.78 12.67
N ARG A 206 -0.03 2.48 13.78
CA ARG A 206 1.22 3.21 13.94
C ARG A 206 2.20 2.36 14.73
N ARG A 207 3.41 2.14 14.19
CA ARG A 207 4.50 1.42 14.86
C ARG A 207 5.26 2.39 15.76
N ASP A 208 5.04 2.28 17.06
CA ASP A 208 5.70 3.14 18.06
C ASP A 208 7.16 2.69 18.32
N GLY A 209 7.50 1.44 17.95
CA GLY A 209 8.85 1.03 17.60
C GLY A 209 9.23 -0.39 18.04
N THR A 210 10.53 -0.71 18.05
CA THR A 210 11.01 -2.09 18.25
C THR A 210 12.02 -2.23 19.39
N ALA A 211 11.98 -3.33 20.14
CA ALA A 211 12.96 -3.68 21.17
C ALA A 211 13.36 -5.17 21.10
N ALA A 212 14.63 -5.48 21.28
CA ALA A 212 15.17 -6.84 21.34
C ALA A 212 15.07 -7.40 22.76
N VAL A 213 14.71 -8.68 22.90
CA VAL A 213 14.62 -9.37 24.19
C VAL A 213 15.97 -9.99 24.55
N HIS A 214 16.53 -9.60 25.69
CA HIS A 214 17.83 -10.10 26.18
C HIS A 214 17.69 -11.16 27.27
N GLY A 215 16.59 -11.15 28.02
CA GLY A 215 16.35 -12.13 29.08
C GLY A 215 14.87 -12.20 29.42
N VAL A 216 14.39 -13.37 29.81
CA VAL A 216 12.97 -13.61 30.13
C VAL A 216 12.89 -14.30 31.50
N THR A 217 11.97 -13.84 32.33
CA THR A 217 11.64 -14.41 33.64
C THR A 217 10.15 -14.74 33.65
N ASP A 218 9.82 -16.02 33.80
CA ASP A 218 8.43 -16.48 33.96
C ASP A 218 7.97 -16.20 35.39
N LEU A 219 6.78 -15.61 35.54
CA LEU A 219 6.18 -15.31 36.84
C LEU A 219 5.26 -16.44 37.35
N GLY A 220 5.13 -17.54 36.61
CA GLY A 220 4.34 -18.72 36.99
C GLY A 220 2.83 -18.58 36.78
N ASN A 221 2.31 -17.38 36.55
CA ASN A 221 0.88 -17.09 36.38
C ASN A 221 0.42 -16.96 34.92
N GLY A 222 1.28 -17.26 33.95
CA GLY A 222 0.97 -17.08 32.52
C GLY A 222 1.55 -15.80 31.91
N SER A 223 2.13 -14.93 32.74
CA SER A 223 2.85 -13.73 32.30
C SER A 223 4.36 -13.90 32.45
N VAL A 224 5.09 -13.15 31.62
CA VAL A 224 6.55 -13.08 31.64
C VAL A 224 7.00 -11.65 31.79
N VAL A 225 8.18 -11.48 32.36
CA VAL A 225 8.89 -10.22 32.45
C VAL A 225 10.17 -10.36 31.63
N ALA A 226 10.40 -9.46 30.69
CA ALA A 226 11.55 -9.50 29.81
C ALA A 226 12.42 -8.25 29.94
N ALA A 227 13.73 -8.44 30.04
CA ALA A 227 14.70 -7.38 29.83
C ALA A 227 14.83 -7.14 28.32
N VAL A 228 14.61 -5.91 27.89
CA VAL A 228 14.59 -5.52 26.48
C VAL A 228 15.44 -4.28 26.23
N GLU A 229 15.95 -4.14 25.02
CA GLU A 229 16.74 -3.00 24.58
C GLU A 229 16.23 -2.50 23.23
N VAL A 230 16.09 -1.19 23.05
CA VAL A 230 15.82 -0.63 21.71
C VAL A 230 17.14 -0.62 20.93
N PRO A 231 17.25 -1.34 19.79
CA PRO A 231 18.48 -1.36 19.01
C PRO A 231 18.92 0.04 18.59
N GLU A 232 20.24 0.27 18.54
CA GLU A 232 20.80 1.54 18.10
C GLU A 232 20.25 1.97 16.73
N GLY A 233 20.00 3.27 16.58
CA GLY A 233 19.44 3.86 15.35
C GLY A 233 17.94 3.60 15.13
N ARG A 234 17.29 2.79 15.98
CA ARG A 234 15.83 2.62 15.94
C ARG A 234 15.14 3.53 16.95
N ARG A 235 13.93 3.97 16.61
CA ARG A 235 13.01 4.57 17.57
C ARG A 235 12.17 3.47 18.19
N GLY A 236 11.90 3.62 19.49
CA GLY A 236 11.10 2.69 20.27
C GLY A 236 10.48 3.44 21.43
N THR A 237 9.17 3.66 21.37
CA THR A 237 8.38 4.12 22.51
C THR A 237 7.47 2.97 22.93
N PHE A 238 7.59 2.54 24.18
CA PHE A 238 6.73 1.55 24.79
C PHE A 238 5.95 2.24 25.91
N THR A 239 4.63 2.04 25.93
CA THR A 239 3.75 2.60 26.95
C THR A 239 2.92 1.46 27.53
N VAL A 240 2.64 1.48 28.84
CA VAL A 240 1.72 0.50 29.43
C VAL A 240 0.37 0.56 28.72
N GLY A 241 -0.15 -0.61 28.34
CA GLY A 241 -1.38 -0.76 27.56
C GLY A 241 -1.22 -0.76 26.05
N VAL A 242 -0.05 -0.39 25.51
CA VAL A 242 0.20 -0.50 24.05
C VAL A 242 0.18 -1.96 23.61
N SER A 243 -0.30 -2.22 22.40
CA SER A 243 -0.22 -3.55 21.80
C SER A 243 1.19 -3.81 21.30
N VAL A 244 1.68 -5.02 21.50
CA VAL A 244 2.94 -5.50 20.93
C VAL A 244 2.70 -6.77 20.13
N ARG A 245 3.53 -6.96 19.11
CA ARG A 245 3.71 -8.25 18.45
C ARG A 245 5.11 -8.79 18.72
N VAL A 246 5.19 -10.11 18.90
CA VAL A 246 6.43 -10.84 19.17
C VAL A 246 6.92 -11.44 17.86
N LEU A 247 8.10 -11.04 17.43
CA LEU A 247 8.77 -11.46 16.20
C LEU A 247 9.96 -12.33 16.56
N ARG A 248 10.01 -13.56 16.07
CA ARG A 248 11.17 -14.44 16.26
C ARG A 248 12.02 -14.46 14.99
N PRO A 249 13.31 -14.09 15.05
CA PRO A 249 14.18 -14.16 13.89
C PRO A 249 14.38 -15.62 13.44
N ILE A 250 14.35 -15.84 12.12
CA ILE A 250 14.63 -17.10 11.46
C ILE A 250 15.60 -16.81 10.30
N GLY A 251 16.67 -17.59 10.19
CA GLY A 251 17.65 -17.48 9.11
C GLY A 251 19.03 -17.04 9.58
N THR A 252 19.91 -16.73 8.61
CA THR A 252 21.25 -16.18 8.85
C THR A 252 21.22 -14.66 8.70
N THR A 253 22.26 -13.96 9.19
CA THR A 253 22.36 -12.48 9.19
C THR A 253 22.12 -11.81 7.85
N PHE A 254 22.36 -12.48 6.72
CA PHE A 254 22.13 -11.93 5.37
C PHE A 254 20.70 -12.11 4.84
N ASN A 255 19.89 -12.96 5.47
CA ASN A 255 18.51 -13.26 5.07
C ASN A 255 17.61 -13.36 6.31
N GLU A 256 17.67 -12.35 7.18
CA GLU A 256 16.81 -12.32 8.36
C GLU A 256 15.34 -12.29 7.93
N ARG A 257 14.63 -13.35 8.30
CA ARG A 257 13.18 -13.44 8.26
C ARG A 257 12.68 -13.36 9.69
N TYR A 258 11.44 -12.93 9.87
CA TYR A 258 10.84 -12.86 11.19
C TYR A 258 9.51 -13.60 11.17
N THR A 259 9.28 -14.48 12.13
CA THR A 259 7.96 -15.07 12.34
C THR A 259 7.26 -14.34 13.49
N VAL A 260 6.11 -13.73 13.20
CA VAL A 260 5.18 -13.22 14.20
C VAL A 260 4.60 -14.41 14.95
N LEU A 261 4.93 -14.56 16.23
CA LEU A 261 4.43 -15.64 17.08
C LEU A 261 3.10 -15.28 17.75
N ALA A 262 2.99 -14.02 18.12
CA ALA A 262 1.80 -13.46 18.75
C ALA A 262 1.69 -11.97 18.38
N ALA A 263 0.46 -11.48 18.28
CA ALA A 263 0.14 -10.08 18.05
C ALA A 263 -1.01 -9.65 18.97
N GLY A 264 -1.19 -8.35 19.18
CA GLY A 264 -2.22 -7.80 20.05
C GLY A 264 -1.99 -8.04 21.53
N LEU A 265 -0.76 -8.37 21.93
CA LEU A 265 -0.44 -8.57 23.35
C LEU A 265 -0.31 -7.19 24.02
N PRO A 266 -1.09 -6.88 25.07
CA PRO A 266 -0.92 -5.62 25.77
C PRO A 266 0.36 -5.63 26.61
N VAL A 267 1.08 -4.50 26.62
CA VAL A 267 2.14 -4.25 27.61
C VAL A 267 1.48 -4.08 28.98
N LEU A 268 1.68 -5.04 29.88
CA LEU A 268 1.05 -5.07 31.20
C LEU A 268 1.80 -4.19 32.20
N SER A 269 3.12 -4.12 32.07
CA SER A 269 3.96 -3.31 32.95
C SER A 269 5.25 -2.91 32.25
N LEU A 270 5.80 -1.78 32.68
CA LEU A 270 7.14 -1.33 32.32
C LEU A 270 7.90 -0.99 33.59
N ALA A 271 9.18 -1.35 33.65
CA ALA A 271 10.07 -0.94 34.71
C ALA A 271 11.43 -0.56 34.13
N ARG A 272 12.09 0.39 34.78
CA ARG A 272 13.43 0.83 34.43
C ARG A 272 14.24 0.98 35.71
N ASP A 273 15.42 0.36 35.74
CA ASP A 273 16.28 0.34 36.92
C ASP A 273 15.53 -0.16 38.18
N GLY A 274 14.60 -1.11 38.00
CA GLY A 274 13.74 -1.66 39.05
C GLY A 274 12.54 -0.80 39.46
N ILE A 275 12.37 0.38 38.86
CA ILE A 275 11.29 1.32 39.17
C ILE A 275 10.21 1.24 38.09
N ALA A 276 8.94 1.09 38.49
CA ALA A 276 7.83 1.08 37.56
C ALA A 276 7.67 2.43 36.84
N VAL A 277 7.45 2.39 35.52
CA VAL A 277 7.27 3.58 34.68
C VAL A 277 6.04 3.42 33.79
N GLY A 278 5.39 4.52 33.42
CA GLY A 278 4.25 4.49 32.50
C GLY A 278 4.65 4.37 31.02
N ALA A 279 5.86 4.83 30.68
CA ALA A 279 6.42 4.76 29.34
C ALA A 279 7.95 4.67 29.39
N SER A 280 8.54 4.07 28.35
CA SER A 280 9.97 3.99 28.13
C SER A 280 10.28 4.32 26.67
N ALA A 281 11.33 5.10 26.44
CA ALA A 281 11.81 5.45 25.10
C ALA A 281 13.34 5.54 25.04
N GLY A 282 13.88 5.35 23.84
CA GLY A 282 15.32 5.46 23.55
C GLY A 282 16.09 4.14 23.70
N SER A 283 17.40 4.19 23.45
CA SER A 283 18.31 3.03 23.34
C SER A 283 18.76 2.42 24.67
N ARG A 284 17.96 2.51 25.74
CA ARG A 284 18.32 1.98 27.06
C ARG A 284 17.65 0.63 27.28
N VAL A 285 18.27 -0.19 28.15
CA VAL A 285 17.64 -1.42 28.63
C VAL A 285 16.51 -1.07 29.60
N PHE A 286 15.37 -1.72 29.44
CA PHE A 286 14.24 -1.64 30.36
C PHE A 286 13.53 -2.99 30.44
N THR A 287 12.56 -3.10 31.32
CA THR A 287 11.84 -4.33 31.59
C THR A 287 10.39 -4.19 31.14
N VAL A 288 9.88 -5.18 30.40
CA VAL A 288 8.51 -5.24 29.89
C VAL A 288 7.80 -6.47 30.44
N GLY A 289 6.62 -6.30 31.03
CA GLY A 289 5.73 -7.40 31.40
C GLY A 289 4.71 -7.67 30.29
N LEU A 290 4.61 -8.93 29.83
CA LEU A 290 3.67 -9.37 28.80
C LEU A 290 2.86 -10.58 29.24
N GLY A 291 1.62 -10.67 28.78
CA GLY A 291 0.70 -11.78 29.02
C GLY A 291 0.93 -12.98 28.08
N THR A 292 2.17 -13.42 27.88
CA THR A 292 2.50 -14.60 27.08
C THR A 292 3.67 -15.37 27.67
N ARG A 293 3.63 -16.71 27.64
CA ARG A 293 4.73 -17.57 28.08
C ARG A 293 5.73 -17.95 26.98
N ASP A 294 5.40 -17.72 25.70
CA ASP A 294 6.27 -18.15 24.57
C ASP A 294 7.30 -17.09 24.15
N LEU A 295 7.57 -16.11 25.02
CA LEU A 295 8.63 -15.13 24.81
C LEU A 295 9.99 -15.76 25.11
N ARG A 296 10.98 -15.53 24.24
CA ARG A 296 12.34 -16.05 24.38
C ARG A 296 13.38 -14.95 24.18
N GLN A 297 14.59 -15.23 24.66
CA GLN A 297 15.76 -14.42 24.33
C GLN A 297 15.95 -14.36 22.81
N ASN A 298 16.35 -13.19 22.31
CA ASN A 298 16.49 -12.81 20.91
C ASN A 298 15.18 -12.64 20.12
N ASP A 299 14.02 -12.78 20.76
CA ASP A 299 12.78 -12.29 20.15
C ASP A 299 12.83 -10.75 20.03
N MET A 300 12.10 -10.22 19.07
CA MET A 300 11.91 -8.79 18.85
C MET A 300 10.47 -8.42 19.19
N LEU A 301 10.28 -7.44 20.06
CA LEU A 301 9.00 -6.81 20.32
C LEU A 301 8.82 -5.64 19.36
N GLU A 302 7.69 -5.58 18.66
CA GLU A 302 7.27 -4.43 17.88
C GLU A 302 5.99 -3.85 18.50
N ALA A 303 6.12 -2.67 19.12
CA ALA A 303 5.01 -1.92 19.70
C ALA A 303 4.24 -1.17 18.62
N TYR A 304 2.92 -1.24 18.70
CA TYR A 304 2.03 -0.57 17.77
C TYR A 304 0.72 -0.14 18.44
N VAL A 305 0.17 0.95 17.94
CA VAL A 305 -1.15 1.47 18.32
C VAL A 305 -2.05 1.32 17.10
N PRO A 306 -3.21 0.64 17.23
CA PRO A 306 -4.26 0.74 16.23
C PRO A 306 -4.63 2.22 16.08
N ASP A 307 -4.36 2.79 14.91
CA ASP A 307 -4.68 4.18 14.63
C ASP A 307 -6.14 4.23 14.18
N ALA A 308 -6.95 5.09 14.79
CA ALA A 308 -8.24 5.41 14.22
C ALA A 308 -7.96 6.13 12.90
N LEU A 309 -8.38 5.52 11.79
CA LEU A 309 -8.07 5.93 10.41
C LEU A 309 -7.79 7.42 10.28
N ALA A 310 -6.52 7.77 10.08
CA ALA A 310 -6.21 9.06 9.50
C ALA A 310 -6.98 9.15 8.17
N PRO A 311 -7.74 10.23 7.93
CA PRO A 311 -8.55 10.33 6.72
C PRO A 311 -7.64 10.10 5.49
N PRO A 312 -8.13 9.36 4.47
CA PRO A 312 -7.33 9.07 3.29
C PRO A 312 -6.74 10.37 2.73
N PRO A 313 -5.48 10.35 2.23
CA PRO A 313 -4.91 11.53 1.61
C PRO A 313 -5.87 12.01 0.53
N SER A 314 -6.26 13.29 0.60
CA SER A 314 -7.25 13.82 -0.33
C SER A 314 -6.75 13.62 -1.77
N PRO A 315 -7.59 13.11 -2.68
CA PRO A 315 -7.18 12.88 -4.06
C PRO A 315 -6.63 14.17 -4.67
N LEU A 316 -5.54 14.06 -5.44
CA LEU A 316 -4.94 15.21 -6.11
C LEU A 316 -5.96 15.82 -7.08
N VAL A 317 -6.10 17.14 -7.04
CA VAL A 317 -7.01 17.88 -7.92
C VAL A 317 -6.29 18.18 -9.23
N ASP A 318 -6.78 17.65 -10.33
CA ASP A 318 -6.25 17.99 -11.65
C ASP A 318 -6.72 19.38 -12.08
N VAL A 319 -5.80 20.34 -12.14
CA VAL A 319 -6.13 21.75 -12.44
C VAL A 319 -6.75 21.92 -13.84
N ASN A 320 -6.47 21.01 -14.77
CA ASN A 320 -6.95 21.08 -16.15
C ASN A 320 -8.38 20.54 -16.32
N THR A 321 -8.85 19.69 -15.42
CA THR A 321 -10.18 19.07 -15.53
C THR A 321 -11.11 19.38 -14.35
N ALA A 322 -10.56 19.85 -13.23
CA ALA A 322 -11.31 20.11 -12.01
C ALA A 322 -12.44 21.13 -12.18
N SER A 323 -13.54 20.91 -11.46
CA SER A 323 -14.63 21.88 -11.33
C SER A 323 -14.22 23.06 -10.44
N GLY A 324 -14.95 24.18 -10.50
CA GLY A 324 -14.73 25.32 -9.59
C GLY A 324 -14.74 24.93 -8.10
N PRO A 325 -15.76 24.18 -7.62
CA PRO A 325 -15.76 23.65 -6.26
C PRO A 325 -14.55 22.77 -5.94
N SER A 326 -14.11 21.92 -6.88
CA SER A 326 -12.91 21.09 -6.71
C SER A 326 -11.63 21.94 -6.59
N LEU A 327 -11.47 22.98 -7.42
CA LEU A 327 -10.34 23.91 -7.32
C LEU A 327 -10.34 24.70 -6.01
N ALA A 328 -11.52 25.08 -5.49
CA ALA A 328 -11.63 25.77 -4.21
C ALA A 328 -11.05 24.93 -3.05
N THR A 329 -11.13 23.59 -3.13
CA THR A 329 -10.55 22.71 -2.10
C THR A 329 -9.03 22.87 -1.96
N LEU A 330 -8.33 23.38 -2.99
CA LEU A 330 -6.90 23.68 -2.94
C LEU A 330 -6.54 24.87 -2.04
N GLY A 331 -7.54 25.57 -1.49
CA GLY A 331 -7.36 26.77 -0.67
C GLY A 331 -7.39 28.06 -1.49
N LEU A 332 -7.89 28.00 -2.73
CA LEU A 332 -8.06 29.17 -3.60
C LEU A 332 -9.30 29.97 -3.17
N SER A 333 -9.16 31.28 -3.14
CA SER A 333 -10.29 32.18 -2.94
C SER A 333 -11.27 32.14 -4.14
N PRO A 334 -12.56 32.48 -3.95
CA PRO A 334 -13.52 32.55 -5.05
C PRO A 334 -13.04 33.33 -6.30
N PRO A 335 -12.40 34.52 -6.18
CA PRO A 335 -11.87 35.20 -7.36
C PRO A 335 -10.71 34.44 -8.03
N GLN A 336 -9.83 33.80 -7.26
CA GLN A 336 -8.76 32.97 -7.84
C GLN A 336 -9.32 31.74 -8.57
N VAL A 337 -10.39 31.12 -8.06
CA VAL A 337 -11.07 30.00 -8.74
C VAL A 337 -11.68 30.48 -10.07
N ALA A 338 -12.30 31.66 -10.09
CA ALA A 338 -12.83 32.24 -11.33
C ALA A 338 -11.71 32.51 -12.35
N SER A 339 -10.63 33.16 -11.93
CA SER A 339 -9.46 33.42 -12.77
C SER A 339 -8.82 32.13 -13.29
N ALA A 340 -8.70 31.10 -12.45
CA ALA A 340 -8.17 29.79 -12.84
C ALA A 340 -8.98 29.17 -13.98
N LEU A 341 -10.32 29.18 -13.87
CA LEU A 341 -11.22 28.63 -14.88
C LEU A 341 -11.17 29.46 -16.18
N GLU A 342 -11.02 30.77 -16.09
CA GLU A 342 -10.90 31.66 -17.25
C GLU A 342 -9.56 31.45 -17.98
N LEU A 343 -8.44 31.47 -17.24
CA LEU A 343 -7.10 31.22 -17.77
C LEU A 343 -7.02 29.85 -18.44
N ARG A 344 -7.58 28.82 -17.80
CA ARG A 344 -7.67 27.47 -18.37
C ARG A 344 -8.38 27.46 -19.72
N ARG A 345 -9.54 28.12 -19.83
CA ARG A 345 -10.27 28.22 -21.10
C ARG A 345 -9.51 28.99 -22.16
N ARG A 346 -8.80 30.06 -21.75
CA ARG A 346 -8.05 30.94 -22.66
C ARG A 346 -6.77 30.29 -23.18
N GLN A 347 -6.05 29.54 -22.34
CA GLN A 347 -4.74 28.96 -22.65
C GLN A 347 -4.83 27.51 -23.13
N GLY A 348 -5.99 26.87 -23.03
CA GLY A 348 -6.19 25.45 -23.32
C GLY A 348 -5.84 24.54 -22.13
N GLY A 349 -5.20 25.06 -21.09
CA GLY A 349 -4.82 24.36 -19.88
C GLY A 349 -3.41 24.75 -19.43
N PHE A 350 -2.91 24.10 -18.39
CA PHE A 350 -1.61 24.35 -17.80
C PHE A 350 -0.67 23.16 -18.04
N PRO A 351 0.61 23.40 -18.40
CA PRO A 351 1.57 22.32 -18.64
C PRO A 351 1.95 21.57 -17.36
N ASP A 352 1.99 22.26 -16.23
CA ASP A 352 2.30 21.72 -14.90
C ASP A 352 1.65 22.58 -13.79
N VAL A 353 1.80 22.12 -12.54
CA VAL A 353 1.23 22.81 -11.35
C VAL A 353 1.98 24.10 -11.04
N GLU A 354 3.25 24.24 -11.46
CA GLU A 354 4.00 25.49 -11.27
C GLU A 354 3.46 26.61 -12.16
N ALA A 355 3.26 26.34 -13.45
CA ALA A 355 2.70 27.28 -14.41
C ALA A 355 1.31 27.75 -13.95
N PHE A 356 0.48 26.83 -13.49
CA PHE A 356 -0.81 27.15 -12.86
C PHE A 356 -0.67 28.15 -11.69
N GLY A 357 0.26 27.87 -10.77
CA GLY A 357 0.49 28.73 -9.61
C GLY A 357 1.05 30.11 -9.98
N VAL A 358 1.98 30.18 -10.93
CA VAL A 358 2.59 31.42 -11.43
C VAL A 358 1.56 32.31 -12.12
N GLU A 359 0.74 31.74 -13.01
CA GLU A 359 -0.31 32.48 -13.73
C GLU A 359 -1.41 33.02 -12.80
N LEU A 360 -1.66 32.34 -11.69
CA LEU A 360 -2.55 32.81 -10.63
C LEU A 360 -1.93 33.85 -9.68
N GLY A 361 -0.67 34.21 -9.87
CA GLY A 361 0.05 35.16 -9.02
C GLY A 361 0.34 34.62 -7.61
N MET A 362 0.42 33.29 -7.46
CA MET A 362 0.70 32.65 -6.17
C MET A 362 2.17 32.83 -5.78
N GLN A 363 2.42 32.97 -4.48
CA GLN A 363 3.76 33.06 -3.94
C GLN A 363 4.48 31.70 -3.99
N PRO A 364 5.83 31.66 -4.06
CA PRO A 364 6.57 30.40 -4.20
C PRO A 364 6.22 29.33 -3.16
N HIS A 365 5.98 29.72 -1.90
CA HIS A 365 5.62 28.79 -0.83
C HIS A 365 4.19 28.23 -0.99
N GLU A 366 3.28 28.96 -1.63
CA GLU A 366 1.93 28.49 -1.94
C GLU A 366 1.95 27.48 -3.10
N ILE A 367 2.81 27.72 -4.10
CA ILE A 367 3.07 26.77 -5.19
C ILE A 367 3.65 25.46 -4.65
N VAL A 368 4.60 25.54 -3.71
CA VAL A 368 5.15 24.35 -3.03
C VAL A 368 4.06 23.57 -2.30
N ARG A 369 3.10 24.25 -1.64
CA ARG A 369 1.96 23.60 -0.98
C ARG A 369 0.99 22.95 -1.98
N LEU A 370 0.84 23.52 -3.17
CA LEU A 370 0.00 22.97 -4.23
C LEU A 370 0.52 21.63 -4.77
N ARG A 371 1.84 21.44 -4.87
CA ARG A 371 2.44 20.19 -5.40
C ARG A 371 1.97 18.92 -4.68
N GLY A 372 1.63 19.01 -3.40
CA GLY A 372 1.12 17.88 -2.62
C GLY A 372 -0.38 17.64 -2.75
N ARG A 373 -1.10 18.48 -3.50
CA ARG A 373 -2.58 18.53 -3.53
C ARG A 373 -3.18 18.63 -4.93
N ALA A 374 -2.37 18.98 -5.93
CA ALA A 374 -2.80 19.19 -7.30
C ALA A 374 -1.91 18.45 -8.30
N THR A 375 -2.46 18.17 -9.47
CA THR A 375 -1.75 17.67 -10.65
C THR A 375 -2.20 18.45 -11.88
N ALA A 376 -1.51 18.31 -13.01
CA ALA A 376 -1.91 18.86 -14.30
C ALA A 376 -1.87 17.72 -15.34
N SER A 377 -3.04 17.26 -15.78
CA SER A 377 -3.10 16.27 -16.87
C SER A 377 -2.66 16.88 -18.19
N ARG A 378 -2.14 16.04 -19.10
CA ARG A 378 -1.63 16.48 -20.39
C ARG A 378 -2.77 17.12 -21.20
N VAL A 379 -2.56 18.37 -21.60
CA VAL A 379 -3.46 19.08 -22.50
C VAL A 379 -3.14 18.63 -23.93
N ASP A 380 -4.14 18.15 -24.67
CA ASP A 380 -4.03 18.00 -26.12
C ASP A 380 -3.96 19.41 -26.72
N SER A 381 -2.75 19.95 -26.84
CA SER A 381 -2.54 21.17 -27.61
C SER A 381 -3.06 20.90 -29.03
N PRO A 382 -4.00 21.70 -29.56
CA PRO A 382 -4.32 21.62 -30.98
C PRO A 382 -3.00 21.86 -31.73
N GLU A 383 -2.65 20.95 -32.65
CA GLU A 383 -1.42 20.99 -33.45
C GLU A 383 -1.17 22.39 -34.03
N THR A 384 -0.46 23.24 -33.30
CA THR A 384 0.23 24.37 -33.90
C THR A 384 1.44 23.76 -34.59
N GLY A 385 1.32 23.58 -35.90
CA GLY A 385 2.34 23.04 -36.79
C GLY A 385 3.62 23.88 -36.83
N ILE A 386 4.37 23.90 -35.74
CA ILE A 386 5.74 24.38 -35.70
C ILE A 386 6.58 23.24 -35.14
N ARG A 387 7.31 22.59 -36.04
CA ARG A 387 8.36 21.62 -35.72
C ARG A 387 9.31 22.25 -34.72
N GLN A 388 9.37 21.71 -33.51
CA GLN A 388 10.45 21.96 -32.58
C GLN A 388 11.72 21.37 -33.23
N LEU A 389 12.65 22.25 -33.63
CA LEU A 389 13.99 21.84 -34.03
C LEU A 389 14.72 21.34 -32.79
N ASP A 390 15.21 20.10 -32.88
CA ASP A 390 16.23 19.56 -31.99
C ASP A 390 17.47 20.46 -32.05
N ILE A 391 17.88 20.98 -30.88
CA ILE A 391 19.26 21.40 -30.57
C ILE A 391 19.58 20.89 -29.17
#